data_AF-A0A9P9G4M9-F1
#
_entry.id   AF-A0A9P9G4M9-F1
#
_cell.length_a   1.000
_cell.length_b   1.000
_cell.length_c   1.000
_cell.angle_alpha   90.00
_cell.angle_beta   90.00
_cell.angle_gamma   90.00
#
_symmetry.space_group_name_H-M   'P 1'
#
loop_
_entity.id
_entity.type
_entity.pdbx_description
1 polymer ?
#
loop_
_entity_poly.entity_id
_entity_poly.type
_entity_poly.pdbx_seq_one_letter_code
_entity_poly.pdbx_strand_id
1 'polypeptide(L)'
;MTLVFQSSYMFEGMVEFIIMIRGCMAVSDAILPRLENSLFEGFTAESHNKHVLSLNPVDVVEEIADILRDGLVSVRRLRLICQSVIEVKYLGILERILEIAKSSPVQAFTEAARVYAMFGELAQDEFKHFTDRRNYTAQIIIAHFFIIEYIVATVAMASIMGSFPFRRVIVSAWALEVAENVPSNYDVYMSWPLEFAKSDRLRLKSG
;
A
#
# COMPACT_ATOMS: atom_id res chain seq x y z
N MET A 1 -2.19 1.41 -18.22
CA MET A 1 -1.72 1.75 -16.86
C MET A 1 -1.79 3.24 -16.51
N THR A 2 -1.93 4.17 -17.45
CA THR A 2 -2.02 5.62 -17.16
C THR A 2 -3.16 5.99 -16.21
N LEU A 3 -4.36 5.42 -16.38
CA LEU A 3 -5.52 5.73 -15.52
C LEU A 3 -5.33 5.22 -14.08
N VAL A 4 -4.69 4.07 -13.88
CA VAL A 4 -4.32 3.56 -12.54
C VAL A 4 -3.35 4.50 -11.85
N PHE A 5 -2.35 4.97 -12.59
CA PHE A 5 -1.39 5.92 -12.05
C PHE A 5 -2.05 7.25 -11.69
N GLN A 6 -2.96 7.74 -12.52
CA GLN A 6 -3.72 8.96 -12.23
C GLN A 6 -4.67 8.81 -11.04
N SER A 7 -5.35 7.66 -10.89
CA SER A 7 -6.21 7.42 -9.73
C SER A 7 -5.42 7.31 -8.42
N SER A 8 -4.15 6.90 -8.49
CA SER A 8 -3.22 6.96 -7.35
C SER A 8 -2.88 8.39 -6.88
N TYR A 9 -3.34 9.42 -7.59
CA TYR A 9 -3.21 10.83 -7.21
C TYR A 9 -4.55 11.54 -6.92
N MET A 10 -5.62 10.79 -6.73
CA MET A 10 -6.90 11.34 -6.29
C MET A 10 -6.93 11.49 -4.77
N PHE A 11 -7.24 12.69 -4.26
CA PHE A 11 -7.29 12.97 -2.83
C PHE A 11 -8.38 12.18 -2.10
N GLU A 12 -9.56 12.03 -2.72
CA GLU A 12 -10.72 11.28 -2.20
C GLU A 12 -10.97 10.05 -3.06
N GLY A 13 -10.01 9.12 -3.08
CA GLY A 13 -10.00 8.06 -4.11
C GLY A 13 -9.38 6.74 -3.66
N MET A 14 -9.22 6.52 -2.36
CA MET A 14 -8.56 5.31 -1.84
C MET A 14 -9.24 4.03 -2.34
N VAL A 15 -10.57 3.96 -2.23
CA VAL A 15 -11.36 2.80 -2.68
C VAL A 15 -11.43 2.74 -4.20
N GLU A 16 -11.62 3.87 -4.88
CA GLU A 16 -11.64 3.97 -6.34
C GLU A 16 -10.32 3.51 -6.96
N PHE A 17 -9.19 3.80 -6.30
CA PHE A 17 -7.88 3.32 -6.71
C PHE A 17 -7.81 1.79 -6.66
N ILE A 18 -8.29 1.17 -5.59
CA ILE A 18 -8.36 -0.30 -5.47
C ILE A 18 -9.28 -0.91 -6.53
N ILE A 19 -10.45 -0.30 -6.77
CA ILE A 19 -11.38 -0.72 -7.83
C ILE A 19 -10.69 -0.65 -9.20
N MET A 20 -9.95 0.42 -9.47
CA MET A 20 -9.21 0.60 -10.71
C MET A 20 -8.11 -0.46 -10.88
N ILE A 21 -7.38 -0.79 -9.81
CA ILE A 21 -6.38 -1.88 -9.82
C ILE A 21 -7.03 -3.20 -10.20
N ARG A 22 -8.15 -3.57 -9.55
CA ARG A 22 -8.88 -4.80 -9.86
C ARG A 22 -9.37 -4.83 -11.30
N GLY A 23 -9.89 -3.72 -11.80
CA GLY A 23 -10.28 -3.59 -13.21
C GLY A 23 -9.12 -3.81 -14.17
N CYS A 24 -7.94 -3.24 -13.87
CA CYS A 24 -6.75 -3.46 -14.67
C CYS A 24 -6.26 -4.91 -14.63
N MET A 25 -6.35 -5.59 -13.49
CA MET A 25 -6.00 -7.00 -13.40
C MET A 25 -6.95 -7.87 -14.22
N ALA A 26 -8.26 -7.63 -14.13
CA ALA A 26 -9.25 -8.36 -14.95
C ALA A 26 -9.00 -8.19 -16.45
N VAL A 27 -8.61 -6.98 -16.89
CA VAL A 27 -8.22 -6.73 -18.29
C VAL A 27 -6.93 -7.46 -18.62
N SER A 28 -5.90 -7.36 -17.77
CA SER A 28 -4.62 -8.05 -17.95
C SER A 28 -4.82 -9.56 -18.09
N ASP A 29 -5.61 -10.20 -17.23
CA ASP A 29 -5.87 -11.64 -17.29
C ASP A 29 -6.59 -12.05 -18.58
N ALA A 30 -7.51 -11.20 -19.07
CA ALA A 30 -8.21 -11.45 -20.32
C ALA A 30 -7.31 -11.34 -21.57
N ILE A 31 -6.23 -10.54 -21.50
CA ILE A 31 -5.30 -10.31 -22.62
C ILE A 31 -3.97 -11.06 -22.49
N LEU A 32 -3.61 -11.55 -21.29
CA LEU A 32 -2.33 -12.21 -20.97
C LEU A 32 -1.97 -13.35 -21.93
N PRO A 33 -2.90 -14.23 -22.34
CA PRO A 33 -2.60 -15.29 -23.32
C PRO A 33 -2.19 -14.77 -24.71
N ARG A 34 -2.31 -13.47 -24.97
CA ARG A 34 -1.96 -12.79 -26.23
C ARG A 34 -0.75 -11.88 -26.11
N LEU A 35 -0.08 -11.87 -24.95
CA LEU A 35 1.04 -10.95 -24.68
C LEU A 35 2.41 -11.49 -25.10
N GLU A 36 2.55 -12.80 -25.33
CA GLU A 36 3.76 -13.39 -25.90
C GLU A 36 4.03 -12.80 -27.29
N ASN A 37 5.20 -12.17 -27.48
CA ASN A 37 5.59 -11.40 -28.68
C ASN A 37 4.82 -10.07 -28.90
N SER A 38 4.17 -9.53 -27.87
CA SER A 38 3.57 -8.19 -27.92
C SER A 38 4.54 -7.11 -27.42
N LEU A 39 4.26 -5.84 -27.71
CA LEU A 39 4.97 -4.69 -27.12
C LEU A 39 4.86 -4.64 -25.57
N PHE A 40 3.98 -5.45 -24.97
CA PHE A 40 3.74 -5.48 -23.54
C PHE A 40 4.46 -6.63 -22.81
N GLU A 41 5.25 -7.46 -23.50
CA GLU A 41 5.92 -8.64 -22.93
C GLU A 41 6.79 -8.32 -21.70
N GLY A 42 7.37 -7.11 -21.65
CA GLY A 42 8.17 -6.63 -20.51
C GLY A 42 7.38 -6.06 -19.33
N PHE A 43 6.04 -5.92 -19.41
CA PHE A 43 5.20 -5.34 -18.36
C PHE A 43 4.67 -6.42 -17.41
N THR A 44 5.59 -7.18 -16.81
CA THR A 44 5.28 -8.24 -15.83
C THR A 44 5.71 -7.85 -14.42
N ALA A 45 5.11 -8.50 -13.42
CA ALA A 45 5.54 -8.35 -12.02
C ALA A 45 7.02 -8.74 -11.82
N GLU A 46 7.50 -9.74 -12.57
CA GLU A 46 8.90 -10.17 -12.54
C GLU A 46 9.84 -9.08 -13.07
N SER A 47 9.51 -8.48 -14.22
CA SER A 47 10.25 -7.36 -14.80
C SER A 47 10.28 -6.15 -13.86
N HIS A 48 9.15 -5.83 -13.23
CA HIS A 48 9.08 -4.77 -12.20
C HIS A 48 10.01 -5.06 -11.02
N ASN A 49 9.97 -6.26 -10.44
CA ASN A 49 10.83 -6.63 -9.32
C ASN A 49 12.31 -6.58 -9.69
N LYS A 50 12.67 -7.07 -10.89
CA LYS A 50 14.04 -6.98 -11.40
C LYS A 50 14.51 -5.54 -11.53
N HIS A 51 13.63 -4.64 -11.97
CA HIS A 51 13.95 -3.22 -12.06
C HIS A 51 14.15 -2.60 -10.67
N VAL A 52 13.26 -2.85 -9.71
CA VAL A 52 13.42 -2.36 -8.33
C VAL A 52 14.75 -2.84 -7.72
N LEU A 53 15.09 -4.12 -7.90
CA LEU A 53 16.36 -4.67 -7.43
C LEU A 53 17.58 -3.99 -8.08
N SER A 54 17.47 -3.56 -9.33
CA SER A 54 18.55 -2.86 -10.04
C SER A 54 18.81 -1.43 -9.54
N LEU A 55 17.93 -0.86 -8.71
CA LEU A 55 18.06 0.50 -8.21
C LEU A 55 19.13 0.67 -7.12
N ASN A 56 19.80 -0.42 -6.70
CA ASN A 56 20.79 -0.44 -5.61
C ASN A 56 20.31 0.36 -4.38
N PRO A 57 19.25 -0.12 -3.73
CA PRO A 57 18.62 0.59 -2.63
C PRO A 57 19.62 0.79 -1.50
N VAL A 58 19.55 1.96 -0.89
CA VAL A 58 20.39 2.29 0.26
C VAL A 58 19.83 1.55 1.46
N ASP A 59 20.68 0.87 2.23
CA ASP A 59 20.33 0.22 3.50
C ASP A 59 20.03 1.26 4.61
N VAL A 60 19.09 2.18 4.37
CA VAL A 60 18.68 3.22 5.34
C VAL A 60 17.65 2.67 6.33
N VAL A 61 17.84 1.43 6.78
CA VAL A 61 16.90 0.76 7.67
C VAL A 61 16.85 1.45 9.04
N GLU A 62 17.97 2.00 9.51
CA GLU A 62 18.06 2.66 10.82
C GLU A 62 17.18 3.91 10.92
N GLU A 63 17.09 4.74 9.86
CA GLU A 63 16.32 6.00 9.92
C GLU A 63 14.80 5.76 10.04
N ILE A 64 14.31 4.64 9.53
CA ILE A 64 12.89 4.28 9.60
C ILE A 64 12.57 3.23 10.66
N ALA A 65 13.57 2.73 11.41
CA ALA A 65 13.41 1.61 12.32
C ALA A 65 12.34 1.86 13.41
N ASP A 66 12.30 3.06 13.99
CA ASP A 66 11.29 3.43 14.97
C ASP A 66 9.89 3.53 14.32
N ILE A 67 9.80 4.08 13.11
CA ILE A 67 8.54 4.19 12.37
C ILE A 67 7.97 2.79 12.06
N LEU A 68 8.83 1.85 11.64
CA LEU A 68 8.45 0.45 11.40
C LEU A 68 8.02 -0.26 12.69
N ARG A 69 8.69 0.00 13.81
CA ARG A 69 8.33 -0.57 15.11
C ARG A 69 6.94 -0.08 15.55
N ASP A 70 6.69 1.22 15.47
CA ASP A 70 5.42 1.81 15.86
C ASP A 70 4.29 1.36 14.93
N GLY A 71 4.57 1.27 13.63
CA GLY A 71 3.64 0.71 12.64
C GLY A 71 3.26 -0.72 12.95
N LEU A 72 4.22 -1.56 13.35
CA LEU A 72 3.95 -2.95 13.73
C LEU A 72 3.08 -3.06 14.98
N VAL A 73 3.29 -2.18 15.96
CA VAL A 73 2.41 -2.09 17.14
C VAL A 73 1.01 -1.67 16.72
N SER A 74 0.87 -0.67 15.84
CA SER A 74 -0.43 -0.21 15.34
C SER A 74 -1.18 -1.33 14.61
N VAL A 75 -0.53 -1.99 13.65
CA VAL A 75 -1.10 -3.10 12.88
C VAL A 75 -1.56 -4.22 13.81
N ARG A 76 -0.74 -4.63 14.80
CA ARG A 76 -1.13 -5.70 15.73
C ARG A 76 -2.39 -5.36 16.56
N ARG A 77 -2.65 -4.08 16.84
CA ARG A 77 -3.87 -3.65 17.55
C ARG A 77 -5.12 -3.83 16.71
N LEU A 78 -5.02 -3.75 15.38
CA LEU A 78 -6.17 -3.92 14.47
C LEU A 78 -6.80 -5.31 14.57
N ARG A 79 -6.05 -6.32 15.05
CA ARG A 79 -6.58 -7.68 15.30
C ARG A 79 -7.85 -7.67 16.14
N LEU A 80 -7.99 -6.70 17.05
CA LEU A 80 -9.14 -6.58 17.95
C LEU A 80 -10.44 -6.16 17.25
N ILE A 81 -10.35 -5.56 16.07
CA ILE A 81 -11.50 -5.06 15.31
C ILE A 81 -11.75 -5.83 14.01
N CYS A 82 -10.91 -6.82 13.69
CA CYS A 82 -11.15 -7.72 12.56
C CYS A 82 -12.43 -8.54 12.78
N GLN A 83 -13.31 -8.51 11.77
CA GLN A 83 -14.60 -9.17 11.74
C GLN A 83 -14.67 -10.26 10.64
N SER A 84 -13.72 -10.27 9.70
CA SER A 84 -13.70 -11.23 8.59
C SER A 84 -12.35 -11.93 8.40
N VAL A 85 -12.37 -13.12 7.77
CA VAL A 85 -11.16 -13.89 7.44
C VAL A 85 -10.23 -13.08 6.55
N ILE A 86 -10.78 -12.30 5.63
CA ILE A 86 -9.99 -11.51 4.69
C ILE A 86 -9.25 -10.37 5.39
N GLU A 87 -9.87 -9.70 6.37
CA GLU A 87 -9.21 -8.69 7.19
C GLU A 87 -8.05 -9.27 7.97
N VAL A 88 -8.23 -10.44 8.60
CA VAL A 88 -7.16 -11.14 9.32
C VAL A 88 -6.02 -11.51 8.39
N LYS A 89 -6.33 -12.00 7.17
CA LYS A 89 -5.33 -12.35 6.15
C LYS A 89 -4.52 -11.12 5.72
N TYR A 90 -5.19 -10.02 5.38
CA TYR A 90 -4.52 -8.77 5.01
C TYR A 90 -3.66 -8.23 6.14
N LEU A 91 -4.16 -8.30 7.37
CA LEU A 91 -3.42 -7.84 8.53
C LEU A 91 -2.12 -8.63 8.75
N GLY A 92 -2.17 -9.96 8.62
CA GLY A 92 -0.98 -10.80 8.69
C GLY A 92 0.07 -10.46 7.63
N ILE A 93 -0.37 -10.01 6.45
CA ILE A 93 0.53 -9.57 5.38
C ILE A 93 1.17 -8.22 5.72
N LEU A 94 0.42 -7.26 6.27
CA LEU A 94 0.98 -5.99 6.73
C LEU A 94 2.03 -6.20 7.83
N GLU A 95 1.74 -7.08 8.80
CA GLU A 95 2.72 -7.45 9.83
C GLU A 95 3.99 -8.04 9.21
N ARG A 96 3.83 -8.95 8.24
CA ARG A 96 4.98 -9.57 7.55
C ARG A 96 5.81 -8.55 6.77
N ILE A 97 5.17 -7.62 6.05
CA ILE A 97 5.87 -6.55 5.32
C ILE A 97 6.72 -5.72 6.29
N LEU A 98 6.14 -5.31 7.43
CA LEU A 98 6.84 -4.53 8.44
C LEU A 98 8.00 -5.28 9.11
N GLU A 99 7.85 -6.59 9.34
CA GLU A 99 8.95 -7.42 9.88
C GLU A 99 10.08 -7.58 8.86
N ILE A 100 9.76 -7.83 7.58
CA ILE A 100 10.76 -7.94 6.51
C ILE A 100 11.46 -6.60 6.28
N ALA A 101 10.75 -5.47 6.37
CA ALA A 101 11.31 -4.15 6.12
C ALA A 101 12.46 -3.79 7.07
N LYS A 102 12.54 -4.42 8.25
CA LYS A 102 13.63 -4.25 9.22
C LYS A 102 14.95 -4.89 8.79
N SER A 103 14.95 -5.73 7.77
CA SER A 103 16.16 -6.39 7.26
C SER A 103 16.32 -6.23 5.75
N SER A 104 15.21 -6.09 5.01
CA SER A 104 15.22 -5.88 3.57
C SER A 104 13.99 -5.04 3.13
N PRO A 105 14.14 -3.71 3.03
CA PRO A 105 13.10 -2.84 2.47
C PRO A 105 12.68 -3.24 1.05
N VAL A 106 13.60 -3.77 0.25
CA VAL A 106 13.29 -4.22 -1.12
C VAL A 106 12.39 -5.42 -1.12
N GLN A 107 12.72 -6.44 -0.32
CA GLN A 107 11.89 -7.62 -0.20
C GLN A 107 10.51 -7.24 0.36
N ALA A 108 10.47 -6.33 1.34
CA ALA A 108 9.23 -5.79 1.87
C ALA A 108 8.41 -5.07 0.79
N PHE A 109 9.06 -4.30 -0.09
CA PHE A 109 8.40 -3.62 -1.21
C PHE A 109 7.83 -4.62 -2.22
N THR A 110 8.59 -5.66 -2.57
CA THR A 110 8.09 -6.75 -3.42
C THR A 110 6.87 -7.45 -2.80
N GLU A 111 6.86 -7.66 -1.49
CA GLU A 111 5.69 -8.21 -0.79
C GLU A 111 4.51 -7.22 -0.78
N ALA A 112 4.77 -5.91 -0.60
CA ALA A 112 3.74 -4.88 -0.72
C ALA A 112 3.14 -4.82 -2.13
N ALA A 113 3.96 -4.96 -3.17
CA ALA A 113 3.50 -5.01 -4.56
C ALA A 113 2.55 -6.20 -4.82
N ARG A 114 2.75 -7.34 -4.15
CA ARG A 114 1.83 -8.50 -4.22
C ARG A 114 0.48 -8.23 -3.57
N VAL A 115 0.38 -7.29 -2.63
CA VAL A 115 -0.92 -6.89 -2.05
C VAL A 115 -1.84 -6.31 -3.12
N TYR A 116 -1.28 -5.57 -4.09
CA TYR A 116 -2.06 -5.09 -5.23
C TYR A 116 -2.62 -6.22 -6.07
N ALA A 117 -1.86 -7.31 -6.25
CA ALA A 117 -2.33 -8.48 -6.96
C ALA A 117 -3.51 -9.17 -6.25
N MET A 118 -3.45 -9.25 -4.91
CA MET A 118 -4.54 -9.84 -4.13
C MET A 118 -5.87 -9.10 -4.31
N PHE A 119 -5.88 -7.78 -4.50
CA PHE A 119 -7.14 -7.07 -4.77
C PHE A 119 -7.82 -7.57 -6.05
N GLY A 120 -7.04 -7.97 -7.06
CA GLY A 120 -7.57 -8.59 -8.28
C GLY A 120 -8.15 -9.98 -8.05
N GLU A 121 -7.48 -10.79 -7.24
CA GLU A 121 -7.78 -12.20 -7.02
C GLU A 121 -8.95 -12.48 -6.07
N LEU A 122 -9.40 -11.47 -5.31
CA LEU A 122 -10.52 -11.66 -4.38
C LEU A 122 -11.81 -12.08 -5.08
N ALA A 123 -12.55 -12.98 -4.43
CA ALA A 123 -13.91 -13.30 -4.85
C ALA A 123 -14.78 -12.03 -4.82
N GLN A 124 -15.83 -11.99 -5.63
CA GLN A 124 -16.63 -10.78 -5.83
C GLN A 124 -17.29 -10.26 -4.54
N ASP A 125 -17.77 -11.17 -3.71
CA ASP A 125 -18.36 -10.90 -2.40
C ASP A 125 -17.30 -10.43 -1.40
N GLU A 126 -16.14 -11.10 -1.34
CA GLU A 126 -15.02 -10.70 -0.49
C GLU A 126 -14.50 -9.30 -0.85
N PHE A 127 -14.35 -9.03 -2.14
CA PHE A 127 -13.92 -7.72 -2.62
C PHE A 127 -14.94 -6.64 -2.28
N LYS A 128 -16.23 -6.91 -2.49
CA LYS A 128 -17.30 -5.96 -2.14
C LYS A 128 -17.32 -5.68 -0.64
N HIS A 129 -17.11 -6.70 0.19
CA HIS A 129 -17.02 -6.54 1.63
C HIS A 129 -15.80 -5.73 2.06
N PHE A 130 -14.63 -5.98 1.44
CA PHE A 130 -13.38 -5.29 1.76
C PHE A 130 -13.33 -3.84 1.25
N THR A 131 -14.07 -3.53 0.19
CA THR A 131 -14.18 -2.16 -0.36
C THR A 131 -15.41 -1.40 0.10
N ASP A 132 -16.24 -1.98 0.98
CA ASP A 132 -17.36 -1.27 1.57
C ASP A 132 -16.84 -0.13 2.46
N ARG A 133 -17.29 1.09 2.16
CA ARG A 133 -16.97 2.30 2.95
C ARG A 133 -17.51 2.23 4.38
N ARG A 134 -18.51 1.38 4.63
CA ARG A 134 -19.06 1.13 5.97
C ARG A 134 -18.33 0.01 6.72
N ASN A 135 -17.45 -0.73 6.05
CA ASN A 135 -16.53 -1.62 6.72
C ASN A 135 -15.33 -0.82 7.24
N TYR A 136 -15.52 -0.17 8.39
CA TYR A 136 -14.50 0.69 9.00
C TYR A 136 -13.19 -0.05 9.26
N THR A 137 -13.24 -1.33 9.65
CA THR A 137 -12.03 -2.13 9.84
C THR A 137 -11.24 -2.28 8.54
N ALA A 138 -11.90 -2.62 7.44
CA ALA A 138 -11.23 -2.72 6.13
C ALA A 138 -10.66 -1.36 5.68
N GLN A 139 -11.41 -0.26 5.84
CA GLN A 139 -10.92 1.09 5.52
C GLN A 139 -9.64 1.44 6.31
N ILE A 140 -9.61 1.14 7.61
CA ILE A 140 -8.43 1.36 8.48
C ILE A 140 -7.25 0.49 8.04
N ILE A 141 -7.48 -0.79 7.72
CA ILE A 141 -6.44 -1.70 7.22
C ILE A 141 -5.85 -1.18 5.91
N ILE A 142 -6.69 -0.70 4.99
CA ILE A 142 -6.25 -0.14 3.71
C ILE A 142 -5.43 1.14 3.92
N ALA A 143 -5.86 2.03 4.82
CA ALA A 143 -5.09 3.24 5.15
C ALA A 143 -3.70 2.89 5.71
N HIS A 144 -3.61 1.88 6.59
CA HIS A 144 -2.33 1.37 7.06
C HIS A 144 -1.48 0.82 5.93
N PHE A 145 -2.07 0.02 5.03
CA PHE A 145 -1.36 -0.54 3.89
C PHE A 145 -0.70 0.56 3.05
N PHE A 146 -1.41 1.62 2.69
CA PHE A 146 -0.85 2.68 1.85
C PHE A 146 0.26 3.47 2.54
N ILE A 147 0.17 3.69 3.85
CA ILE A 147 1.24 4.34 4.59
C ILE A 147 2.46 3.42 4.68
N ILE A 148 2.27 2.14 4.99
CA ILE A 148 3.35 1.15 5.06
C ILE A 148 4.04 1.02 3.70
N GLU A 149 3.27 0.90 2.62
CA GLU A 149 3.76 0.82 1.25
C GLU A 149 4.61 2.04 0.92
N TYR A 150 4.13 3.25 1.22
CA TYR A 150 4.90 4.47 1.02
C TYR A 150 6.21 4.48 1.82
N ILE A 151 6.18 4.16 3.11
CA ILE A 151 7.40 4.13 3.95
C ILE A 151 8.42 3.15 3.38
N VAL A 152 7.99 1.94 3.03
CA VAL A 152 8.88 0.93 2.47
C VAL A 152 9.42 1.36 1.10
N ALA A 153 8.57 1.94 0.24
CA ALA A 153 8.97 2.49 -1.05
C ALA A 153 10.02 3.60 -0.91
N THR A 154 9.91 4.47 0.10
CA THR A 154 10.86 5.58 0.27
C THR A 154 12.31 5.13 0.42
N VAL A 155 12.52 3.94 1.02
CA VAL A 155 13.85 3.35 1.17
C VAL A 155 14.18 2.44 -0.01
N ALA A 156 13.26 1.56 -0.41
CA ALA A 156 13.48 0.58 -1.47
C ALA A 156 13.69 1.21 -2.87
N MET A 157 13.12 2.40 -3.10
CA MET A 157 13.16 3.10 -4.39
C MET A 157 13.75 4.52 -4.26
N ALA A 158 14.55 4.79 -3.22
CA ALA A 158 15.04 6.12 -2.87
C ALA A 158 15.59 6.93 -4.06
N SER A 159 16.32 6.27 -4.98
CA SER A 159 16.92 6.89 -6.17
C SER A 159 15.92 7.47 -7.17
N ILE A 160 14.66 7.00 -7.16
CA ILE A 160 13.59 7.44 -8.08
C ILE A 160 12.38 8.01 -7.36
N MET A 161 12.40 8.10 -6.02
CA MET A 161 11.25 8.62 -5.26
C MET A 161 10.90 10.07 -5.61
N GLY A 162 11.86 10.86 -6.09
CA GLY A 162 11.61 12.22 -6.60
C GLY A 162 10.63 12.27 -7.78
N SER A 163 10.45 11.17 -8.52
CA SER A 163 9.47 11.04 -9.60
C SER A 163 8.03 10.88 -9.11
N PHE A 164 7.81 10.73 -7.80
CA PHE A 164 6.50 10.53 -7.17
C PHE A 164 6.16 11.61 -6.13
N PRO A 165 6.25 12.92 -6.49
CA PRO A 165 6.29 14.02 -5.52
C PRO A 165 5.02 14.15 -4.66
N PHE A 166 3.87 13.73 -5.17
CA PHE A 166 2.59 13.86 -4.47
C PHE A 166 2.16 12.61 -3.72
N ARG A 167 2.84 11.47 -3.86
CA ARG A 167 2.35 10.20 -3.27
C ARG A 167 2.19 10.29 -1.77
N ARG A 168 3.13 10.96 -1.08
CA ARG A 168 3.03 11.23 0.35
C ARG A 168 1.76 11.98 0.71
N VAL A 169 1.48 13.07 -0.01
CA VAL A 169 0.33 13.94 0.23
C VAL A 169 -0.97 13.15 0.05
N ILE A 170 -1.02 12.29 -0.96
CA ILE A 170 -2.21 11.50 -1.28
C ILE A 170 -2.45 10.42 -0.24
N VAL A 171 -1.44 9.63 0.15
CA VAL A 171 -1.63 8.59 1.19
C VAL A 171 -1.98 9.22 2.54
N SER A 172 -1.44 10.41 2.84
CA SER A 172 -1.85 11.19 4.02
C SER A 172 -3.31 11.65 3.93
N ALA A 173 -3.76 12.12 2.76
CA ALA A 173 -5.14 12.54 2.55
C ALA A 173 -6.11 11.36 2.73
N TRP A 174 -5.79 10.18 2.19
CA TRP A 174 -6.59 8.98 2.40
C TRP A 174 -6.69 8.59 3.86
N ALA A 175 -5.59 8.66 4.62
CA ALA A 175 -5.62 8.38 6.05
C ALA A 175 -6.47 9.38 6.84
N LEU A 176 -6.43 10.67 6.47
CA LEU A 176 -7.27 11.71 7.07
C LEU A 176 -8.75 11.47 6.76
N GLU A 177 -9.09 11.19 5.50
CA GLU A 177 -10.46 10.89 5.07
C GLU A 177 -11.02 9.67 5.82
N VAL A 178 -10.23 8.61 5.99
CA VAL A 178 -10.66 7.44 6.78
C VAL A 178 -10.90 7.84 8.24
N ALA A 179 -10.01 8.61 8.85
CA ALA A 179 -10.16 9.05 10.24
C ALA A 179 -11.40 9.93 10.46
N GLU A 180 -11.78 10.76 9.47
CA GLU A 180 -12.98 11.60 9.55
C GLU A 180 -14.28 10.80 9.42
N ASN A 181 -14.24 9.66 8.74
CA ASN A 181 -15.42 8.84 8.43
C ASN A 181 -15.67 7.69 9.41
N VAL A 182 -14.69 7.29 10.21
CA VAL A 182 -14.86 6.22 11.21
C VAL A 182 -15.54 6.75 12.48
N PRO A 183 -16.36 5.94 13.16
CA PRO A 183 -16.90 6.29 14.47
C PRO A 183 -15.80 6.46 15.53
N SER A 184 -16.04 7.29 16.54
CA SER A 184 -15.02 7.65 17.56
C SER A 184 -14.41 6.47 18.32
N ASN A 185 -15.12 5.34 18.43
CA ASN A 185 -14.56 4.13 19.03
C ASN A 185 -13.43 3.50 18.20
N TYR A 186 -13.20 3.96 16.96
CA TYR A 186 -12.11 3.53 16.09
C TYR A 186 -10.91 4.49 16.09
N ASP A 187 -11.00 5.68 16.72
CA ASP A 187 -9.96 6.72 16.68
C ASP A 187 -8.57 6.20 17.08
N VAL A 188 -8.53 5.31 18.09
CA VAL A 188 -7.30 4.71 18.60
C VAL A 188 -6.54 3.90 17.55
N TYR A 189 -7.25 3.33 16.57
CA TYR A 189 -6.65 2.53 15.51
C TYR A 189 -6.10 3.42 14.39
N MET A 190 -6.54 4.67 14.28
CA MET A 190 -6.03 5.63 13.29
C MET A 190 -4.88 6.50 13.82
N SER A 191 -4.46 6.33 15.08
CA SER A 191 -3.45 7.20 15.69
C SER A 191 -2.12 7.21 14.92
N TRP A 192 -1.58 6.05 14.57
CA TRP A 192 -0.31 5.94 13.86
C TRP A 192 -0.40 6.46 12.41
N PRO A 193 -1.43 6.10 11.60
CA PRO A 193 -1.65 6.73 10.31
C PRO A 193 -1.69 8.26 10.35
N LEU A 194 -2.37 8.82 11.36
CA LEU A 194 -2.50 10.27 11.52
C LEU A 194 -1.20 10.94 11.97
N GLU A 195 -0.42 10.29 12.84
CA GLU A 195 0.91 10.75 13.21
C GLU A 195 1.84 10.81 12.00
N PHE A 196 1.83 9.78 11.15
CA PHE A 196 2.56 9.79 9.90
C PHE A 196 2.11 10.95 8.99
N ALA A 197 0.80 11.15 8.83
CA ALA A 197 0.23 12.18 7.97
C ALA A 197 0.62 13.60 8.38
N LYS A 198 0.76 13.84 9.69
CA LYS A 198 1.13 15.15 10.29
C LYS A 198 2.63 15.36 10.44
N SER A 199 3.42 14.27 10.47
CA SER A 199 4.87 14.31 10.63
C SER A 199 5.55 14.91 9.40
N ASP A 200 6.80 15.38 9.55
CA ASP A 200 7.68 15.76 8.43
C ASP A 200 8.93 14.86 8.32
N ARG A 201 9.03 13.82 9.16
CA ARG A 201 10.22 12.94 9.27
C ARG A 201 10.64 12.25 7.98
N LEU A 202 9.72 12.10 7.02
CA LEU A 202 9.95 11.42 5.73
C LEU A 202 9.75 12.36 4.53
N ARG A 203 9.77 13.69 4.73
CA ARG A 203 9.85 14.60 3.59
C ARG A 203 11.22 14.48 2.96
N LEU A 204 11.27 13.95 1.74
CA LEU A 204 12.46 14.06 0.89
C LEU A 204 12.83 15.54 0.81
N LYS A 205 14.07 15.89 1.17
CA LYS A 205 14.60 17.22 0.88
C LYS A 205 14.58 17.36 -0.64
N SER A 206 13.71 18.22 -1.14
CA SER A 206 13.76 18.70 -2.52
C SER A 206 15.13 19.36 -2.72
N GLY A 207 16.04 18.64 -3.37
CA GLY A 207 17.25 19.20 -3.95
C GLY A 207 16.93 20.02 -5.18
#